data_AF-X1FD99-F1
#
_entry.id   AF-X1FD99-F1
#
_cell.length_a   1.000
_cell.length_b   1.000
_cell.length_c   1.000
_cell.angle_alpha   90.00
_cell.angle_beta   90.00
_cell.angle_gamma   90.00
#
_symmetry.space_group_name_H-M   'P 1'
#
loop_
_entity.id
_entity.type
_entity.pdbx_description
1 polymer ?
#
loop_
_entity_poly.entity_id
_entity_poly.type
_entity_poly.pdbx_seq_one_letter_code
_entity_poly.pdbx_strand_id
1 'polypeptide(L)'
;LKTIGLKFDNKIVRNILLGIGCSIIFFISTYITANIFGNYIFDLDVIFGTPKIITQNVVFLGWFLFIIMLIPGIWEEVAFRGVITKLNLRRYSQRTTWIVVSVLFGLFHFVNLLFITH
;
A
#
# COMPACT_ATOMS: atom_id res chain seq x y z
N LEU A 1 -8.04 -37.55 -8.58
CA LEU A 1 -7.66 -36.11 -8.60
C LEU A 1 -8.31 -35.44 -7.41
N LYS A 2 -7.53 -35.06 -6.38
CA LYS A 2 -8.04 -34.42 -5.15
C LYS A 2 -8.22 -32.94 -5.45
N THR A 3 -9.45 -32.51 -5.74
CA THR A 3 -9.77 -31.10 -5.99
C THR A 3 -9.58 -30.32 -4.70
N ILE A 4 -8.70 -29.32 -4.74
CA ILE A 4 -8.46 -28.38 -3.65
C ILE A 4 -9.80 -27.67 -3.40
N GLY A 5 -10.42 -27.93 -2.26
CA GLY A 5 -11.77 -27.45 -1.93
C GLY A 5 -11.82 -25.94 -1.69
N LEU A 6 -11.51 -25.14 -2.71
CA LEU A 6 -11.72 -23.70 -2.71
C LEU A 6 -13.23 -23.44 -2.74
N LYS A 7 -13.83 -23.26 -1.57
CA LYS A 7 -15.15 -22.63 -1.46
C LYS A 7 -14.95 -21.12 -1.58
N PHE A 8 -15.80 -20.44 -2.34
CA PHE A 8 -15.88 -18.98 -2.30
C PHE A 8 -16.27 -18.58 -0.87
N ASP A 9 -15.26 -18.17 -0.10
CA ASP A 9 -15.42 -17.67 1.26
C ASP A 9 -15.91 -16.21 1.17
N ASN A 10 -16.89 -15.84 1.99
CA ASN A 10 -17.36 -14.47 2.18
C ASN A 10 -16.21 -13.46 2.48
N LYS A 11 -15.03 -13.96 2.85
CA LYS A 11 -13.79 -13.19 2.94
C LYS A 11 -13.38 -12.52 1.63
N ILE A 12 -13.69 -13.08 0.46
CA ILE A 12 -13.35 -12.45 -0.84
C ILE A 12 -14.13 -11.15 -1.00
N VAL A 13 -15.45 -11.19 -0.77
CA VAL A 13 -16.31 -9.99 -0.86
C VAL A 13 -15.88 -8.95 0.17
N ARG A 14 -15.60 -9.38 1.41
CA ARG A 14 -15.06 -8.49 2.45
C ARG A 14 -13.75 -7.82 2.03
N ASN A 15 -12.83 -8.58 1.43
CA ASN A 15 -11.54 -8.04 0.99
C ASN A 15 -11.69 -7.09 -0.20
N ILE A 16 -12.62 -7.36 -1.13
CA ILE A 16 -12.96 -6.45 -2.23
C ILE A 16 -13.54 -5.14 -1.67
N LEU A 17 -14.48 -5.22 -0.72
CA LEU A 17 -15.06 -4.03 -0.09
C LEU A 17 -14.02 -3.23 0.70
N LEU A 18 -13.11 -3.90 1.40
CA LEU A 18 -11.98 -3.26 2.07
C LEU A 18 -11.06 -2.58 1.04
N GLY A 19 -10.77 -3.24 -0.09
CA GLY A 19 -9.99 -2.66 -1.18
C GLY A 19 -10.64 -1.38 -1.73
N ILE A 20 -11.94 -1.43 -2.03
CA ILE A 20 -12.70 -0.26 -2.52
C ILE A 20 -12.68 0.86 -1.47
N GLY A 21 -12.91 0.55 -0.20
CA GLY A 21 -12.87 1.53 0.89
C GLY A 21 -11.51 2.19 1.02
N CYS A 22 -10.43 1.41 0.97
CA CYS A 22 -9.06 1.92 0.99
C CYS A 22 -8.76 2.80 -0.24
N SER A 23 -9.21 2.41 -1.44
CA SER A 23 -9.04 3.21 -2.66
C SER A 23 -9.76 4.55 -2.59
N ILE A 24 -10.98 4.59 -2.03
CA ILE A 24 -11.74 5.83 -1.85
C ILE A 24 -11.02 6.76 -0.86
N ILE A 25 -10.58 6.23 0.28
CA ILE A 25 -9.85 7.01 1.28
C ILE A 25 -8.55 7.55 0.67
N PHE A 26 -7.79 6.72 -0.04
CA PHE A 26 -6.58 7.12 -0.72
C PHE A 26 -6.85 8.24 -1.73
N PHE A 27 -7.87 8.10 -2.58
CA PHE A 27 -8.24 9.10 -3.56
C PHE A 27 -8.57 10.45 -2.90
N ILE A 28 -9.40 10.45 -1.86
CA ILE A 28 -9.76 11.67 -1.11
C ILE A 28 -8.51 12.29 -0.48
N SER A 29 -7.65 11.49 0.15
CA SER A 29 -6.40 11.98 0.74
C SER A 29 -5.50 12.62 -0.32
N THR A 30 -5.26 11.95 -1.46
CA THR A 30 -4.45 12.50 -2.55
C THR A 30 -5.06 13.75 -3.16
N TYR A 31 -6.39 13.81 -3.28
CA TYR A 31 -7.10 14.99 -3.79
C TYR A 31 -6.91 16.18 -2.85
N ILE A 32 -7.13 16.00 -1.55
CA ILE A 32 -6.92 17.05 -0.54
C ILE A 32 -5.46 17.52 -0.56
N THR A 33 -4.51 16.59 -0.55
CA THR A 33 -3.08 16.89 -0.60
C THR A 33 -2.73 17.70 -1.85
N ALA A 34 -3.11 17.24 -3.04
CA ALA A 34 -2.81 17.93 -4.30
C ALA A 34 -3.38 19.35 -4.36
N ASN A 35 -4.59 19.55 -3.82
CA ASN A 35 -5.21 20.87 -3.72
C ASN A 35 -4.48 21.78 -2.72
N ILE A 36 -4.07 21.26 -1.55
CA ILE A 36 -3.29 22.03 -0.55
C ILE A 36 -1.96 22.49 -1.12
N PHE A 37 -1.28 21.65 -1.91
CA PHE A 37 0.00 22.00 -2.53
C PHE A 37 -0.15 22.85 -3.80
N GLY A 38 -1.37 23.20 -4.24
CA GLY A 38 -1.62 24.03 -5.41
C GLY A 38 -1.22 23.39 -6.75
N ASN A 39 -0.97 22.08 -6.77
CA ASN A 39 -0.44 21.35 -7.93
C ASN A 39 -1.47 20.36 -8.50
N TYR A 40 -2.77 20.59 -8.29
CA TYR A 40 -3.80 19.69 -8.78
C TYR A 40 -3.97 19.83 -10.31
N ILE A 41 -3.64 18.77 -11.03
CA ILE A 41 -3.94 18.61 -12.45
C ILE A 41 -4.83 17.36 -12.55
N PHE A 42 -6.06 17.55 -13.02
CA PHE A 42 -6.94 16.42 -13.28
C PHE A 42 -6.50 15.72 -14.57
N ASP A 43 -5.83 14.59 -14.41
CA ASP A 43 -5.34 13.80 -15.53
C ASP A 43 -5.60 12.30 -15.31
N LEU A 44 -6.50 11.75 -16.11
CA LEU A 44 -6.86 10.32 -16.08
C LEU A 44 -5.76 9.42 -16.65
N ASP A 45 -4.78 9.99 -17.39
CA ASP A 45 -3.61 9.25 -17.87
C ASP A 45 -2.64 8.88 -16.72
N VAL A 46 -2.77 9.53 -15.56
CA VAL A 46 -2.10 9.15 -14.30
C VAL A 46 -2.68 7.87 -13.71
N ILE A 47 -3.72 7.26 -14.28
CA ILE A 47 -4.28 5.99 -13.78
C ILE A 47 -4.41 4.96 -14.90
N PHE A 48 -4.94 5.37 -16.04
CA PHE A 48 -5.23 4.46 -17.16
C PHE A 48 -4.30 4.67 -18.35
N GLY A 49 -3.49 5.72 -18.32
CA GLY A 49 -2.54 6.03 -19.37
C GLY A 49 -1.42 4.99 -19.43
N THR A 50 -0.63 5.06 -20.49
CA THR A 50 0.68 4.42 -20.50
C THR A 50 1.62 5.20 -19.58
N PRO A 51 2.38 4.53 -18.69
CA PRO A 51 3.40 5.19 -17.85
C PRO A 51 4.36 6.04 -18.68
N LYS A 52 4.63 7.27 -18.22
CA LYS A 52 5.60 8.18 -18.85
C LYS A 52 6.58 8.69 -17.81
N ILE A 53 7.88 8.66 -18.14
CA ILE A 53 8.95 9.30 -17.34
C ILE A 53 9.12 10.70 -17.90
N ILE A 54 8.78 11.73 -17.12
CA ILE A 54 8.78 13.12 -17.59
C ILE A 54 10.10 13.81 -17.20
N THR A 55 10.70 13.44 -16.06
CA THR A 55 12.04 13.85 -15.63
C THR A 55 12.63 12.78 -14.70
N GLN A 56 13.95 12.78 -14.46
CA GLN A 56 14.68 11.75 -13.70
C GLN A 56 14.10 11.41 -12.31
N ASN A 57 13.19 12.24 -11.77
CA ASN A 57 12.56 12.04 -10.46
C ASN A 57 11.02 12.13 -10.46
N VAL A 58 10.34 12.27 -11.61
CA VAL A 58 8.88 12.44 -11.66
C VAL A 58 8.25 11.48 -12.66
N VAL A 59 7.46 10.55 -12.13
CA VAL A 59 6.72 9.56 -12.90
C VAL A 59 5.25 9.99 -12.97
N PHE A 60 4.61 9.84 -14.13
CA PHE A 60 3.19 10.14 -14.38
C PHE A 60 2.41 8.80 -14.46
N LEU A 61 1.49 8.51 -13.53
CA LEU A 61 1.28 7.12 -13.06
C LEU A 61 0.17 6.23 -13.65
N GLY A 62 0.01 6.14 -14.97
CA GLY A 62 -0.91 5.15 -15.57
C GLY A 62 -0.64 3.66 -15.22
N TRP A 63 -1.51 2.71 -15.61
CA TRP A 63 -1.65 1.28 -15.17
C TRP A 63 -0.41 0.53 -14.67
N PHE A 64 0.73 0.84 -15.24
CA PHE A 64 2.03 0.32 -14.90
C PHE A 64 2.53 0.74 -13.51
N LEU A 65 2.16 1.91 -13.01
CA LEU A 65 2.55 2.33 -11.67
C LEU A 65 1.68 1.78 -10.56
N PHE A 66 0.47 1.37 -10.91
CA PHE A 66 -0.30 0.48 -10.06
C PHE A 66 0.38 -0.89 -9.90
N ILE A 67 0.92 -1.48 -10.98
CA ILE A 67 1.64 -2.77 -10.93
C ILE A 67 3.00 -2.65 -10.21
N ILE A 68 3.74 -1.57 -10.44
CA ILE A 68 5.05 -1.37 -9.80
C ILE A 68 4.91 -1.02 -8.32
N MET A 69 3.87 -0.26 -7.92
CA MET A 69 3.58 0.03 -6.51
C MET A 69 3.01 -1.19 -5.75
N LEU A 70 2.43 -2.17 -6.47
CA LEU A 70 2.04 -3.46 -5.88
C LEU A 70 3.25 -4.27 -5.38
N ILE A 71 4.40 -4.16 -6.04
CA ILE A 71 5.60 -4.91 -5.64
C ILE A 71 6.05 -4.54 -4.21
N PRO A 72 6.35 -3.27 -3.87
CA PRO A 72 6.69 -2.90 -2.50
C PRO A 72 5.53 -3.17 -1.55
N GLY A 73 4.27 -2.93 -1.94
CA GLY A 73 3.11 -3.20 -1.07
C GLY A 73 2.94 -4.68 -0.70
N ILE A 74 3.16 -5.61 -1.65
CA ILE A 74 3.15 -7.05 -1.39
C ILE A 74 4.28 -7.43 -0.44
N TRP A 75 5.49 -6.89 -0.67
CA TRP A 75 6.64 -7.17 0.19
C TRP A 75 6.48 -6.60 1.60
N GLU A 76 5.91 -5.40 1.74
CA GLU A 76 5.58 -4.81 3.04
C GLU A 76 4.60 -5.71 3.82
N GLU A 77 3.54 -6.20 3.18
CA GLU A 77 2.56 -7.09 3.81
C GLU A 77 3.17 -8.44 4.20
N VAL A 78 3.98 -9.06 3.32
CA VAL A 78 4.69 -10.32 3.61
C VAL A 78 5.66 -10.13 4.78
N ALA A 79 6.43 -9.05 4.80
CA ALA A 79 7.40 -8.77 5.85
C ALA A 79 6.69 -8.49 7.18
N PHE A 80 5.79 -7.51 7.23
CA PHE A 80 5.19 -7.06 8.48
C PHE A 80 4.12 -8.01 9.01
N ARG A 81 3.20 -8.51 8.18
CA ARG A 81 2.13 -9.41 8.63
C ARG A 81 2.50 -10.88 8.56
N GLY A 82 3.21 -11.28 7.52
CA GLY A 82 3.63 -12.66 7.34
C GLY A 82 4.73 -13.10 8.30
N VAL A 83 5.76 -12.27 8.47
CA VAL A 83 6.97 -12.63 9.23
C VAL A 83 7.02 -11.94 10.59
N ILE A 84 7.14 -10.62 10.64
CA ILE A 84 7.41 -9.86 11.86
C ILE A 84 6.29 -10.07 12.88
N THR A 85 5.02 -9.96 12.47
CA THR A 85 3.88 -10.20 13.36
C THR A 85 3.86 -11.63 13.89
N LYS A 86 4.07 -12.63 13.03
CA LYS A 86 4.01 -14.05 13.44
C LYS A 86 5.14 -14.43 14.39
N LEU A 87 6.34 -13.89 14.18
CA LEU A 87 7.48 -14.10 15.08
C LEU A 87 7.24 -13.44 16.45
N ASN A 88 6.73 -12.20 16.46
CA ASN A 88 6.48 -11.50 17.71
C ASN A 88 5.31 -12.10 18.50
N LEU A 89 4.28 -12.64 17.84
CA LEU A 89 3.18 -13.35 18.51
C LEU A 89 3.61 -14.64 19.22
N ARG A 90 4.77 -15.23 18.85
CA ARG A 90 5.32 -16.39 19.56
C ARG A 90 5.93 -16.03 20.91
N ARG A 91 6.28 -14.76 21.12
CA ARG A 91 7.03 -14.29 22.29
C ARG A 91 6.25 -13.29 23.15
N TYR A 92 5.37 -12.50 22.54
CA TYR A 92 4.67 -11.40 23.20
C TYR A 92 3.15 -11.58 23.13
N SER A 93 2.44 -10.87 24.01
CA SER A 93 0.98 -10.81 23.97
C SER A 93 0.50 -10.16 22.67
N GLN A 94 -0.70 -10.52 22.21
CA GLN A 94 -1.28 -9.97 20.99
C GLN A 94 -1.31 -8.44 20.97
N ARG A 95 -1.67 -7.81 22.09
CA ARG A 95 -1.69 -6.34 22.22
C ARG A 95 -0.28 -5.75 22.06
N THR A 96 0.71 -6.36 22.73
CA THR A 96 2.11 -5.94 22.64
C THR A 96 2.64 -6.09 21.21
N THR A 97 2.36 -7.20 20.53
CA THR A 97 2.79 -7.40 19.15
C THR A 97 2.23 -6.34 18.21
N TRP A 98 0.94 -5.99 18.34
CA TRP A 98 0.32 -4.99 17.49
C TRP A 98 0.93 -3.60 17.67
N ILE A 99 1.21 -3.22 18.92
CA ILE A 99 1.88 -1.95 19.22
C ILE A 99 3.28 -1.95 18.58
N VAL A 100 4.08 -2.98 18.82
CA VAL A 100 5.46 -3.07 18.31
C VAL A 100 5.52 -3.06 16.79
N VAL A 101 4.69 -3.86 16.12
CA VAL A 101 4.63 -3.92 14.65
C VAL A 101 4.21 -2.57 14.06
N SER A 102 3.25 -1.88 14.68
CA SER A 102 2.78 -0.57 14.19
C SER A 102 3.86 0.50 14.32
N VAL A 103 4.61 0.52 15.43
CA VAL A 103 5.74 1.44 15.64
C VAL A 103 6.86 1.16 14.64
N LEU A 104 7.24 -0.10 14.45
CA LEU A 104 8.27 -0.50 13.48
C LEU A 104 7.89 -0.12 12.05
N PHE A 105 6.62 -0.29 11.67
CA PHE A 105 6.13 0.10 10.36
C PHE A 105 6.23 1.63 10.15
N GLY A 106 5.84 2.42 11.15
CA GLY A 106 6.01 3.88 11.11
C GLY A 106 7.49 4.31 11.00
N LEU A 107 8.39 3.68 11.76
CA LEU A 107 9.83 3.97 11.71
C LEU A 107 10.46 3.60 10.36
N PHE A 108 10.02 2.51 9.73
CA PHE A 108 10.47 2.11 8.39
C PHE A 108 10.22 3.22 7.36
N HIS A 109 9.05 3.84 7.38
CA HIS A 109 8.74 4.97 6.49
C HIS A 109 9.44 6.27 6.89
N PHE A 110 9.74 6.48 8.17
CA PHE A 110 10.53 7.63 8.62
C PHE A 110 11.93 7.66 7.99
N VAL A 111 12.54 6.49 7.78
CA VAL A 111 13.84 6.38 7.09
C VAL A 111 13.75 6.86 5.64
N ASN A 112 12.66 6.55 4.93
CA ASN A 112 12.45 7.06 3.56
C ASN A 112 12.42 8.59 3.52
N LEU A 113 11.91 9.23 4.58
CA LEU A 113 11.85 10.69 4.69
C LEU A 113 13.25 11.32 4.82
N LEU A 114 14.18 10.65 5.50
CA LEU A 114 15.58 11.10 5.64
C LEU A 114 16.38 10.95 4.34
N PHE A 115 16.05 9.94 3.53
CA PHE A 115 16.74 9.68 2.26
C PHE A 115 16.20 10.48 1.07
N ILE A 116 14.96 10.97 1.12
CA ILE A 116 14.36 11.78 0.04
C ILE A 116 14.75 13.28 0.16
N THR A 117 15.23 13.72 1.33
CA THR A 117 15.64 15.12 1.58
C THR A 117 17.14 15.40 1.40
N HIS A 118 17.91 14.45 0.86
CA HIS A 118 19.33 14.60 0.48
C HIS A 118 19.52 14.17 -0.98
#